data_AF-A0AAW3V046-F1
#
_entry.id   AF-A0AAW3V046-F1
#
_cell.length_a   1.000
_cell.length_b   1.000
_cell.length_c   1.000
_cell.angle_alpha   90.00
_cell.angle_beta   90.00
_cell.angle_gamma   90.00
#
_symmetry.space_group_name_H-M   'P 1'
#
loop_
_entity.id
_entity.type
_entity.pdbx_description
1 polymer ?
#
loop_
_entity_poly.entity_id
_entity_poly.type
_entity_poly.pdbx_seq_one_letter_code
_entity_poly.pdbx_strand_id
1 'polypeptide(L)'
;MTYVADETTLADQPRVSSPPAAQHLAFDSAAFNAARARTIQTSRQAGNIHLDQLPWYVETMRGREVFCVHDPKVHGVIRTVSNNGSIYVDWADAYSAEKELASPVQDGNKTVFRSSLGPSDFMDYALLQPAQRPQ
;
A
#
# COMPACT_ATOMS: atom_id res chain seq x y z
N MET A 1 36.62 -56.88 -37.04
CA MET A 1 35.43 -56.87 -36.17
C MET A 1 35.84 -56.18 -34.89
N THR A 2 35.49 -54.90 -34.75
CA THR A 2 35.87 -54.04 -33.62
C THR A 2 34.73 -53.05 -33.42
N TYR A 3 34.16 -53.07 -32.21
CA TYR A 3 33.15 -52.16 -31.68
C TYR A 3 33.77 -50.83 -31.27
N VAL A 4 32.99 -49.73 -31.35
CA VAL A 4 32.87 -48.51 -30.50
C VAL A 4 32.57 -47.29 -31.39
N ALA A 5 31.73 -46.30 -31.08
CA ALA A 5 30.69 -46.07 -30.07
C ALA A 5 29.75 -45.00 -30.69
N ASP A 6 28.45 -45.09 -30.42
CA ASP A 6 27.44 -44.15 -30.89
C ASP A 6 27.49 -42.88 -30.04
N GLU A 7 28.01 -41.77 -30.58
CA GLU A 7 27.93 -40.46 -29.93
C GLU A 7 26.56 -39.86 -30.20
N THR A 8 25.67 -39.97 -29.21
CA THR A 8 24.44 -39.19 -29.15
C THR A 8 24.79 -37.70 -28.96
N THR A 9 24.89 -36.96 -30.06
CA THR A 9 24.93 -35.49 -30.03
C THR A 9 23.57 -34.95 -29.59
N LEU A 10 23.51 -34.41 -28.35
CA LEU A 10 22.38 -33.63 -27.85
C LEU A 10 22.11 -32.44 -28.78
N ALA A 11 20.85 -32.27 -29.17
CA ALA A 11 20.38 -31.14 -29.95
C ALA A 11 20.72 -29.79 -29.27
N ASP A 12 21.30 -28.90 -30.08
CA ASP A 12 21.55 -27.49 -29.80
C ASP A 12 20.25 -26.82 -29.33
N GLN A 13 20.16 -26.51 -28.04
CA GLN A 13 19.04 -25.74 -27.51
C GLN A 13 19.23 -24.28 -27.97
N PRO A 14 18.20 -23.64 -28.54
CA PRO A 14 18.31 -22.23 -28.90
C PRO A 14 18.56 -21.43 -27.64
N ARG A 15 19.70 -20.73 -27.58
CA ARG A 15 19.96 -19.70 -26.56
C ARG A 15 18.81 -18.70 -26.61
N VAL A 16 17.96 -18.71 -25.58
CA VAL A 16 17.02 -17.63 -25.35
C VAL A 16 17.85 -16.38 -25.06
N SER A 17 17.94 -15.49 -26.05
CA SER A 17 18.55 -14.19 -25.91
C SER A 17 17.87 -13.46 -24.74
N SER A 18 18.61 -13.15 -23.68
CA SER A 18 18.09 -12.28 -22.63
C SER A 18 17.69 -10.94 -23.27
N PRO A 19 16.52 -10.37 -22.95
CA PRO A 19 16.15 -9.05 -23.44
C PRO A 19 17.24 -8.03 -23.05
N PRO A 20 17.50 -7.01 -23.89
CA PRO A 20 18.47 -5.98 -23.55
C PRO A 20 18.10 -5.37 -22.19
N ALA A 21 19.09 -5.21 -21.32
CA ALA A 21 18.88 -4.59 -20.02
C ALA A 21 18.19 -3.24 -20.21
N ALA A 22 16.98 -3.11 -19.65
CA ALA A 22 16.30 -1.83 -19.61
C ALA A 22 17.25 -0.83 -18.92
N GLN A 23 17.49 0.32 -19.55
CA GLN A 23 18.27 1.38 -18.94
C GLN A 23 17.57 1.78 -17.65
N HIS A 24 18.19 1.44 -16.51
CA HIS A 24 17.65 1.78 -15.20
C HIS A 24 17.90 3.28 -14.99
N LEU A 25 16.97 4.12 -15.44
CA LEU A 25 16.98 5.54 -15.12
C LEU A 25 16.97 5.68 -13.59
N ALA A 26 17.78 6.59 -13.06
CA ALA A 26 17.77 6.89 -11.65
C ALA A 26 16.37 7.38 -11.21
N PHE A 27 15.92 6.96 -10.03
CA PHE A 27 14.63 7.37 -9.49
C PHE A 27 14.63 8.88 -9.20
N ASP A 28 13.74 9.62 -9.86
CA ASP A 28 13.55 11.05 -9.61
C ASP A 28 12.73 11.28 -8.33
N SER A 29 13.46 11.37 -7.20
CA SER A 29 12.86 11.61 -5.89
C SER A 29 12.18 12.98 -5.79
N ALA A 30 12.67 13.99 -6.53
CA ALA A 30 12.14 15.35 -6.48
C ALA A 30 10.76 15.42 -7.16
N ALA A 31 10.65 14.81 -8.35
CA ALA A 31 9.37 14.71 -9.05
C ALA A 31 8.34 13.90 -8.25
N PHE A 32 8.76 12.77 -7.65
CA PHE A 32 7.88 11.95 -6.80
C PHE A 32 7.33 12.75 -5.61
N ASN A 33 8.21 13.43 -4.86
CA ASN A 33 7.81 14.23 -3.72
C ASN A 33 6.89 15.39 -4.10
N ALA A 34 7.17 16.06 -5.23
CA ALA A 34 6.32 17.14 -5.73
C ALA A 34 4.91 16.63 -6.14
N ALA A 35 4.83 15.46 -6.77
CA ALA A 35 3.55 14.84 -7.10
C ALA A 35 2.75 14.47 -5.85
N ARG A 36 3.38 13.81 -4.86
CA ARG A 36 2.77 13.49 -3.57
C ARG A 36 2.24 14.73 -2.87
N ALA A 37 3.06 15.78 -2.77
CA ALA A 37 2.68 17.04 -2.13
C ALA A 37 1.49 17.71 -2.82
N ARG A 38 1.47 17.70 -4.17
CA ARG A 38 0.35 18.24 -4.95
C ARG A 38 -0.95 17.48 -4.67
N THR A 39 -0.92 16.15 -4.63
CA THR A 39 -2.12 15.34 -4.33
C THR A 39 -2.68 15.66 -2.94
N ILE A 40 -1.80 15.75 -1.93
CA ILE A 40 -2.18 16.12 -0.56
C ILE A 40 -2.80 17.53 -0.53
N GLN A 41 -2.19 18.49 -1.22
CA GLN A 41 -2.71 19.85 -1.30
C GLN A 41 -4.10 19.90 -1.93
N THR A 42 -4.32 19.20 -3.06
CA THR A 42 -5.63 19.11 -3.72
C THR A 42 -6.68 18.50 -2.80
N SER A 43 -6.34 17.42 -2.09
CA SER A 43 -7.24 16.79 -1.12
C SER A 43 -7.66 17.76 -0.01
N ARG A 44 -6.71 18.50 0.56
CA ARG A 44 -6.98 19.51 1.59
C ARG A 44 -7.86 20.65 1.06
N GLN A 45 -7.61 21.10 -0.16
CA GLN A 45 -8.42 22.13 -0.82
C GLN A 45 -9.85 21.66 -1.11
N ALA A 46 -10.05 20.36 -1.32
CA ALA A 46 -11.38 19.75 -1.42
C ALA A 46 -12.12 19.63 -0.08
N GLY A 47 -11.50 20.05 1.03
CA GLY A 47 -12.09 20.03 2.36
C GLY A 47 -11.94 18.70 3.11
N ASN A 48 -11.05 17.82 2.64
CA ASN A 48 -10.75 16.58 3.35
C ASN A 48 -9.93 16.87 4.62
N ILE A 49 -10.28 16.19 5.71
CA ILE A 49 -9.56 16.28 6.98
C ILE A 49 -8.54 15.15 7.03
N HIS A 50 -7.26 15.50 7.02
CA HIS A 50 -6.16 14.53 7.05
C HIS A 50 -5.84 14.11 8.49
N LEU A 51 -5.28 12.91 8.65
CA LEU A 51 -4.99 12.36 9.99
C LEU A 51 -3.94 13.20 10.74
N ASP A 52 -3.05 13.88 10.03
CA ASP A 52 -2.03 14.76 10.66
C ASP A 52 -2.63 16.01 11.29
N GLN A 53 -3.89 16.32 10.98
CA GLN A 53 -4.65 17.44 11.54
C GLN A 53 -5.42 17.07 12.81
N LEU A 54 -5.39 15.79 13.23
CA LEU A 54 -6.13 15.28 14.37
C LEU A 54 -5.20 14.99 15.56
N PRO A 55 -5.63 15.27 16.80
CA PRO A 55 -4.96 14.75 17.97
C PRO A 55 -4.92 13.22 17.94
N TRP A 56 -3.74 12.64 18.17
CA TRP A 56 -3.47 11.20 18.11
C TRP A 56 -3.93 10.43 19.36
N TYR A 57 -5.06 10.83 19.94
CA TYR A 57 -5.67 10.11 21.06
C TYR A 57 -6.62 9.03 20.54
N VAL A 58 -6.68 7.89 21.23
CA VAL A 58 -7.54 6.76 20.85
C VAL A 58 -9.00 7.19 20.75
N GLU A 59 -9.46 8.02 21.67
CA GLU A 59 -10.82 8.55 21.75
C GLU A 59 -11.18 9.40 20.52
N THR A 60 -10.18 10.07 19.92
CA THR A 60 -10.37 10.91 18.72
C THR A 60 -10.40 10.09 17.44
N MET A 61 -9.50 9.10 17.35
CA MET A 61 -9.22 8.39 16.09
C MET A 61 -9.98 7.07 15.93
N ARG A 62 -10.23 6.34 17.02
CA ARG A 62 -10.86 5.01 16.96
C ARG A 62 -12.24 5.07 16.32
N GLY A 63 -12.52 4.12 15.43
CA GLY A 63 -13.78 3.99 14.72
C GLY A 63 -13.95 4.93 13.53
N ARG A 64 -13.00 5.82 13.26
CA ARG A 64 -13.02 6.65 12.05
C ARG A 64 -12.70 5.81 10.82
N GLU A 65 -13.52 5.99 9.78
CA GLU A 65 -13.21 5.51 8.43
C GLU A 65 -12.19 6.44 7.78
N VAL A 66 -11.23 5.87 7.06
CA VAL A 66 -10.15 6.59 6.38
C VAL A 66 -10.00 6.09 4.96
N PHE A 67 -9.44 6.93 4.09
CA PHE A 67 -9.02 6.54 2.75
C PHE A 67 -7.65 7.14 2.40
N CYS A 68 -6.92 6.49 1.48
CA CYS A 68 -5.67 7.00 0.95
C CYS A 68 -5.94 8.05 -0.13
N VAL A 69 -5.34 9.24 -0.01
CA VAL A 69 -5.58 10.33 -0.96
C VAL A 69 -4.94 10.09 -2.33
N HIS A 70 -3.95 9.22 -2.41
CA HIS A 70 -3.29 8.82 -3.66
C HIS A 70 -4.05 7.72 -4.39
N ASP A 71 -4.87 6.96 -3.67
CA ASP A 71 -5.74 5.91 -4.21
C ASP A 71 -7.02 5.81 -3.36
N PRO A 72 -8.08 6.55 -3.73
CA PRO A 72 -9.32 6.61 -2.95
C PRO A 72 -10.05 5.27 -2.79
N LYS A 73 -9.64 4.23 -3.53
CA LYS A 73 -10.17 2.88 -3.34
C LYS A 73 -9.59 2.21 -2.11
N VAL A 74 -8.41 2.62 -1.64
CA VAL A 74 -7.82 2.12 -0.40
C VAL A 74 -8.52 2.78 0.77
N HIS A 75 -9.27 2.00 1.55
CA HIS A 75 -10.04 2.49 2.69
C HIS A 75 -10.09 1.49 3.84
N GLY A 76 -10.28 1.99 5.06
CA GLY A 76 -10.26 1.18 6.28
C GLY A 76 -10.81 1.91 7.49
N VAL A 77 -10.82 1.22 8.63
CA VAL A 77 -11.32 1.74 9.91
C VAL A 77 -10.23 1.68 10.97
N ILE A 78 -9.97 2.82 11.62
CA ILE A 78 -9.01 2.89 12.71
C ILE A 78 -9.54 2.10 13.91
N ARG A 79 -8.74 1.16 14.43
CA ARG A 79 -9.13 0.28 15.54
C ARG A 79 -8.56 0.71 16.88
N THR A 80 -7.33 1.20 16.88
CA THR A 80 -6.66 1.70 18.07
C THR A 80 -5.48 2.58 17.68
N VAL A 81 -4.95 3.32 18.65
CA VAL A 81 -3.72 4.08 18.57
C VAL A 81 -2.75 3.51 19.61
N SER A 82 -1.48 3.33 19.27
CA SER A 82 -0.44 2.95 20.22
C SER A 82 0.17 4.16 20.90
N ASN A 83 0.84 3.93 22.03
CA ASN A 83 1.47 4.98 22.83
C ASN A 83 2.57 5.77 22.09
N ASN A 84 3.10 5.24 20.98
CA ASN A 84 4.08 5.91 20.13
C ASN A 84 3.43 6.76 19.01
N GLY A 85 2.10 6.86 18.98
CA GLY A 85 1.37 7.62 17.98
C GLY A 85 1.13 6.91 16.65
N SER A 86 1.48 5.62 16.51
CA SER A 86 1.02 4.83 15.37
C SER A 86 -0.45 4.45 15.53
N ILE A 87 -1.18 4.36 14.42
CA ILE A 87 -2.56 3.84 14.41
C ILE A 87 -2.59 2.45 13.78
N TYR A 88 -3.56 1.65 14.19
CA TYR A 88 -3.84 0.35 13.58
C TYR A 88 -5.15 0.42 12.82
N VAL A 89 -5.13 0.06 11.55
CA VAL A 89 -6.27 0.15 10.64
C VAL A 89 -6.69 -1.25 10.22
N ASP A 90 -7.98 -1.57 10.37
CA ASP A 90 -8.58 -2.73 9.71
C ASP A 90 -9.02 -2.29 8.31
N TRP A 91 -8.46 -2.90 7.27
CA TRP A 91 -8.74 -2.54 5.88
C TRP A 91 -10.06 -3.16 5.41
N ALA A 92 -10.80 -2.40 4.60
CA ALA A 92 -12.18 -2.74 4.25
C ALA A 92 -12.30 -3.94 3.31
N ASP A 93 -11.32 -4.14 2.43
CA ASP A 93 -11.30 -5.20 1.43
C ASP A 93 -9.88 -5.73 1.15
N ALA A 94 -9.81 -6.79 0.34
CA ALA A 94 -8.55 -7.42 -0.04
C ALA A 94 -7.63 -6.47 -0.84
N TYR A 95 -8.21 -5.54 -1.62
CA TYR A 95 -7.45 -4.56 -2.39
C TYR A 95 -6.70 -3.61 -1.45
N SER A 96 -7.42 -3.03 -0.50
CA SER A 96 -6.86 -2.14 0.53
C SER A 96 -5.85 -2.89 1.40
N ALA A 97 -6.15 -4.13 1.79
CA ALA A 97 -5.24 -4.96 2.55
C ALA A 97 -3.92 -5.26 1.80
N GLU A 98 -3.98 -5.56 0.51
CA GLU A 98 -2.78 -5.81 -0.32
C GLU A 98 -1.93 -4.55 -0.47
N LYS A 99 -2.56 -3.40 -0.77
CA LYS A 99 -1.87 -2.11 -0.93
C LYS A 99 -1.13 -1.68 0.32
N GLU A 100 -1.74 -1.96 1.47
CA GLU A 100 -1.24 -1.54 2.79
C GLU A 100 -0.42 -2.62 3.50
N LEU A 101 -0.04 -3.67 2.76
CA LEU A 101 0.78 -4.79 3.24
C LEU A 101 0.24 -5.38 4.54
N ALA A 102 -1.09 -5.45 4.64
CA ALA A 102 -1.79 -5.83 5.83
C ALA A 102 -1.67 -7.33 6.11
N SER A 103 -1.50 -7.65 7.38
CA SER A 103 -1.42 -9.04 7.84
C SER A 103 -2.79 -9.49 8.36
N PRO A 104 -3.14 -10.78 8.20
CA PRO A 104 -4.34 -11.32 8.82
C PRO A 104 -4.19 -11.34 10.35
N VAL A 105 -5.21 -10.87 11.06
CA VAL A 105 -5.29 -10.83 12.53
C VAL A 105 -6.63 -11.42 12.96
N GLN A 106 -6.62 -12.27 14.00
CA GLN A 106 -7.86 -12.77 14.60
C GLN A 106 -8.45 -11.68 15.52
N ASP A 107 -9.68 -11.25 15.24
CA ASP A 107 -10.47 -10.31 16.04
C ASP A 107 -11.73 -11.04 16.53
N GLY A 108 -11.58 -11.78 17.64
CA GLY A 108 -12.61 -12.72 18.10
C GLY A 108 -12.75 -13.90 17.14
N ASN A 109 -13.96 -14.12 16.61
CA ASN A 109 -14.25 -15.24 15.69
C ASN A 109 -14.05 -14.89 14.20
N LYS A 110 -13.58 -13.69 13.88
CA LYS A 110 -13.34 -13.24 12.50
C LYS A 110 -11.85 -12.96 12.27
N THR A 111 -11.40 -13.21 11.06
CA THR A 111 -10.10 -12.73 10.57
C THR A 111 -10.30 -11.38 9.90
N VAL A 112 -9.51 -10.38 10.31
CA VAL A 112 -9.44 -9.05 9.70
C VAL A 112 -8.03 -8.83 9.13
N PHE A 113 -7.88 -7.93 8.17
CA PHE A 113 -6.57 -7.55 7.64
C PHE A 113 -6.15 -6.21 8.24
N ARG A 114 -5.04 -6.21 8.97
CA ARG A 114 -4.58 -5.05 9.74
C ARG A 114 -3.13 -4.71 9.42
N SER A 115 -2.87 -3.41 9.27
CA SER A 115 -1.51 -2.85 9.31
C SER A 115 -1.49 -1.63 10.23
N SER A 116 -0.29 -1.08 10.44
CA SER A 116 -0.09 0.15 11.21
C SER A 116 0.35 1.28 10.31
N LEU A 117 -0.17 2.48 10.55
CA LEU A 117 0.31 3.71 9.93
C LEU A 117 1.07 4.55 10.96
N GLY A 118 2.23 5.06 10.57
CA GLY A 118 3.03 5.96 11.39
C GLY A 118 2.65 7.43 11.18
N PRO A 119 3.08 8.34 12.06
CA PRO A 119 2.81 9.77 11.92
C PRO A 119 3.30 10.38 10.59
N SER A 120 4.33 9.81 9.96
CA SER A 120 4.81 10.22 8.63
C SER A 120 3.80 10.00 7.51
N ASP A 121 2.93 9.02 7.69
CA ASP A 121 1.98 8.56 6.68
C ASP A 121 0.64 9.29 6.82
N PHE A 122 0.39 9.94 7.96
CA PHE A 122 -0.90 10.56 8.29
C PHE A 122 -1.36 11.61 7.29
N MET A 123 -0.43 12.29 6.63
CA MET A 123 -0.76 13.27 5.59
C MET A 123 -1.27 12.62 4.29
N ASP A 124 -1.04 11.32 4.08
CA ASP A 124 -1.53 10.58 2.92
C ASP A 124 -2.92 9.99 3.14
N TYR A 125 -3.45 10.10 4.36
CA TYR A 125 -4.75 9.56 4.75
C TYR A 125 -5.69 10.67 5.19
N ALA A 126 -6.93 10.59 4.72
CA ALA A 126 -8.01 11.47 5.12
C ALA A 126 -9.18 10.70 5.70
N LEU A 127 -9.97 11.37 6.54
CA LEU A 127 -11.22 10.84 7.04
C LEU A 127 -12.19 10.66 5.87
N LEU A 128 -12.77 9.46 5.76
CA LEU A 128 -13.89 9.24 4.85
C LEU A 128 -15.13 9.91 5.46
N GLN A 129 -15.55 11.02 4.87
CA GLN A 129 -16.73 11.74 5.36
C GLN A 129 -17.99 11.01 4.91
N PRO A 130 -19.07 10.99 5.72
CA PRO A 130 -20.32 10.31 5.34
C PRO A 130 -20.89 10.73 3.97
N ALA A 131 -20.69 12.00 3.58
CA ALA A 131 -21.10 12.53 2.29
C ALA A 131 -20.31 11.98 1.08
N GLN A 132 -19.17 11.33 1.33
CA GLN A 132 -18.23 10.83 0.33
C GLN A 132 -18.24 9.29 0.27
N ARG A 133 -19.09 8.61 1.05
CA ARG A 133 -19.18 7.15 1.03
C ARG A 133 -19.78 6.69 -0.30
N PRO A 134 -19.11 5.79 -1.05
CA PRO A 134 -19.71 5.14 -2.22
C PRO A 134 -20.98 4.39 -1.77
N GLN A 135 -22.08 4.57 -2.51
CA GLN A 135 -23.35 3.84 -2.30
C GLN A 135 -23.25 2.40 -2.81
#